data_AF-A0A1Y3BD10-F1
#
_entry.id   AF-A0A1Y3BD10-F1
#
_cell.length_a   1.000
_cell.length_b   1.000
_cell.length_c   1.000
_cell.angle_alpha   90.00
_cell.angle_beta   90.00
_cell.angle_gamma   90.00
#
_symmetry.space_group_name_H-M   'P 1'
#
loop_
_entity.id
_entity.type
_entity.pdbx_description
1 polymer ?
#
loop_
_entity_poly.entity_id
_entity_poly.type
_entity_poly.pdbx_seq_one_letter_code
_entity_poly.pdbx_strand_id
1 'polypeptide(L)'
;MDNVEFKANTWSEEEWKKHDFDVYIDDQEFVYIDFAKRGRTSDSSTYRIQDYQWDDQGYSLLNYLYPDAAGFLDEKFKVGYNLTYYTLGPKTNIDTSPFRRAVWNYIQSIYGIRHDDYNYREVNILLERQLKCFIKHLACFPELTPKHDFRSVMKGFRASEKVHVIIMVAEARLQAEILYAMRTLMEYTKLSA
;
A
#
# COMPACT_ATOMS: atom_id res chain seq x y z
N MET A 1 19.31 -0.11 -32.76
CA MET A 1 18.42 0.25 -31.64
C MET A 1 19.33 0.37 -30.43
N ASP A 2 19.67 1.61 -30.08
CA ASP A 2 20.60 1.89 -29.00
C ASP A 2 20.05 1.36 -27.68
N ASN A 3 20.88 0.59 -26.97
CA ASN A 3 20.63 0.18 -25.59
C ASN A 3 20.64 1.44 -24.73
N VAL A 4 19.49 2.10 -24.58
CA VAL A 4 19.31 3.16 -23.59
C VAL A 4 19.29 2.46 -22.23
N GLU A 5 20.47 2.36 -21.62
CA GLU A 5 20.63 1.92 -20.24
C GLU A 5 19.72 2.78 -19.36
N PHE A 6 18.77 2.15 -18.67
CA PHE A 6 17.86 2.83 -17.75
C PHE A 6 18.67 3.47 -16.62
N LYS A 7 19.00 4.76 -16.77
CA LYS A 7 19.54 5.59 -15.70
C LYS A 7 18.39 5.95 -14.77
N ALA A 8 18.09 5.03 -13.84
CA ALA A 8 17.14 5.26 -12.76
C ALA A 8 17.46 6.59 -12.08
N ASN A 9 16.51 7.55 -12.17
CA ASN A 9 16.64 8.92 -11.65
C ASN A 9 17.17 8.86 -10.21
N THR A 10 18.45 9.20 -10.02
CA THR A 10 19.13 9.24 -8.73
C THR A 10 19.54 10.65 -8.52
N TRP A 11 18.59 11.44 -8.05
CA TRP A 11 19.00 12.65 -7.37
C TRP A 11 19.77 12.19 -6.14
N SER A 12 21.04 12.58 -6.07
CA SER A 12 21.83 12.52 -4.86
C SER A 12 21.08 13.23 -3.72
N GLU A 13 21.42 12.96 -2.46
CA GLU A 13 20.86 13.74 -1.35
C GLU A 13 21.07 15.25 -1.53
N GLU A 14 22.19 15.64 -2.15
CA GLU A 14 22.52 17.03 -2.46
C GLU A 14 21.57 17.61 -3.53
N GLU A 15 21.19 16.82 -4.54
CA GLU A 15 20.20 17.22 -5.55
C GLU A 15 18.79 17.27 -4.97
N TRP A 16 18.42 16.34 -4.07
CA TRP A 16 17.17 16.44 -3.32
C TRP A 16 17.12 17.71 -2.47
N LYS A 17 18.19 18.01 -1.72
CA LYS A 17 18.32 19.22 -0.87
C LYS A 17 18.44 20.51 -1.67
N LYS A 18 18.88 20.45 -2.94
CA LYS A 18 18.91 21.60 -3.84
C LYS A 18 17.51 22.10 -4.17
N HIS A 19 16.53 21.21 -4.17
CA HIS A 19 15.13 21.56 -4.33
C HIS A 19 14.50 21.72 -2.95
N ASP A 20 14.22 22.97 -2.59
CA ASP A 20 13.53 23.31 -1.35
C ASP A 20 12.05 22.92 -1.49
N PHE A 21 11.75 21.63 -1.26
CA PHE A 21 10.37 21.13 -1.22
C PHE A 21 9.66 21.46 0.09
N ASP A 22 10.41 21.91 1.09
CA ASP A 22 9.90 22.23 2.42
C ASP A 22 8.89 23.38 2.38
N VAL A 23 9.00 24.26 1.37
CA VAL A 23 8.04 25.36 1.14
C VAL A 23 6.62 24.86 0.81
N TYR A 24 6.45 23.58 0.47
CA TYR A 24 5.15 22.96 0.17
C TYR A 24 4.63 22.05 1.29
N ILE A 25 5.31 21.98 2.44
CA ILE A 25 5.02 21.06 3.53
C ILE A 25 4.79 21.86 4.81
N ASP A 26 3.59 21.75 5.41
CA ASP A 26 3.25 22.46 6.65
C ASP A 26 4.00 21.89 7.87
N ASP A 27 4.08 20.55 7.99
CA ASP A 27 4.73 19.84 9.09
C ASP A 27 5.63 18.72 8.56
N GLN A 28 6.95 18.93 8.64
CA GLN A 28 7.96 17.96 8.19
C GLN A 28 8.12 16.78 9.16
N GLU A 29 7.71 16.93 10.42
CA GLU A 29 7.79 15.87 11.43
C GLU A 29 6.56 14.94 11.36
N PHE A 30 5.55 15.29 10.56
CA PHE A 30 4.37 14.46 10.35
C PHE A 30 4.74 13.21 9.54
N VAL A 31 4.88 12.09 10.26
CA VAL A 31 5.30 10.81 9.69
C VAL A 31 4.39 9.66 10.13
N TYR A 32 4.54 8.52 9.44
CA TYR A 32 3.79 7.30 9.76
C TYR A 32 3.93 6.88 11.24
N ILE A 33 2.79 6.54 11.85
CA ILE A 33 2.70 6.02 13.22
C ILE A 33 2.50 4.50 13.18
N ASP A 34 3.37 3.77 13.88
CA ASP A 34 3.35 2.30 13.91
C ASP A 34 2.20 1.72 14.75
N PHE A 35 1.13 1.29 14.09
CA PHE A 35 -0.04 0.64 14.69
C PHE A 35 0.23 -0.75 15.27
N ALA A 36 1.41 -1.35 15.02
CA ALA A 36 1.78 -2.68 15.50
C ALA A 36 2.77 -2.66 16.69
N LYS A 37 3.10 -1.47 17.22
CA LYS A 37 4.14 -1.32 18.25
C LYS A 37 3.66 -1.86 19.61
N ARG A 38 4.10 -3.07 19.96
CA ARG A 38 3.84 -3.72 21.27
C ARG A 38 4.28 -2.80 22.41
N GLY A 39 3.38 -2.52 23.35
CA GLY A 39 3.70 -1.80 24.60
C GLY A 39 3.22 -0.35 24.67
N ARG A 40 2.68 0.23 23.59
CA ARG A 40 1.75 1.35 23.73
C ARG A 40 0.34 0.78 23.67
N THR A 41 -0.49 1.05 24.68
CA THR A 41 -1.92 1.13 24.47
C THR A 41 -2.11 2.25 23.46
N SER A 42 -2.07 1.92 22.18
CA SER A 42 -2.45 2.89 21.15
C SER A 42 -3.93 3.14 21.37
N ASP A 43 -4.27 4.31 21.93
CA ASP A 43 -5.63 4.89 21.85
C ASP A 43 -6.07 5.08 20.38
N SER A 44 -5.18 4.82 19.42
CA SER A 44 -5.47 4.58 18.02
C SER A 44 -6.39 3.36 17.87
N SER A 45 -7.70 3.62 17.88
CA SER A 45 -8.75 2.66 17.56
C SER A 45 -8.37 1.86 16.32
N THR A 46 -8.19 0.54 16.48
CA THR A 46 -8.03 -0.36 15.34
C THR A 46 -9.26 -0.21 14.45
N TYR A 47 -9.05 0.18 13.19
CA TYR A 47 -10.14 0.31 12.24
C TYR A 47 -10.63 -1.10 11.90
N ARG A 48 -11.84 -1.41 12.37
CA ARG A 48 -12.51 -2.65 11.98
C ARG A 48 -13.05 -2.43 10.59
N ILE A 49 -12.61 -3.26 9.64
CA ILE A 49 -13.04 -3.11 8.25
C ILE A 49 -14.58 -3.16 8.14
N GLN A 50 -15.25 -3.94 9.00
CA GLN A 50 -16.71 -4.06 9.04
C GLN A 50 -17.45 -2.75 9.29
N ASP A 51 -16.80 -1.76 9.93
CA ASP A 51 -17.43 -0.47 10.18
C ASP A 51 -17.55 0.34 8.88
N TYR A 52 -16.62 0.14 7.93
CA TYR A 52 -16.55 0.91 6.69
C TYR A 52 -15.60 0.23 5.66
N GLN A 53 -16.17 -0.41 4.64
CA GLN A 53 -15.49 -1.13 3.56
C GLN A 53 -15.54 -0.35 2.24
N TRP A 54 -14.62 -0.64 1.32
CA TRP A 54 -14.62 -0.02 0.00
C TRP A 54 -15.88 -0.39 -0.78
N ASP A 55 -16.17 -1.69 -0.88
CA ASP A 55 -17.22 -2.21 -1.75
C ASP A 55 -18.64 -1.77 -1.33
N ASP A 56 -18.85 -1.48 -0.04
CA ASP A 56 -20.15 -1.08 0.50
C ASP A 56 -20.27 0.45 0.66
N GLN A 57 -19.51 1.03 1.60
CA GLN A 57 -19.64 2.44 1.99
C GLN A 57 -18.72 3.35 1.17
N GLY A 58 -17.46 2.95 0.98
CA GLY A 58 -16.41 3.77 0.37
C GLY A 58 -16.74 4.19 -1.06
N TYR A 59 -17.03 3.21 -1.90
CA TYR A 59 -17.42 3.44 -3.29
C TYR A 59 -18.71 4.26 -3.38
N SER A 60 -19.74 3.89 -2.61
CA SER A 60 -21.04 4.55 -2.66
C SER A 60 -20.95 6.05 -2.33
N LEU A 61 -20.21 6.39 -1.26
CA LEU A 61 -19.99 7.80 -0.88
C LEU A 61 -19.18 8.54 -1.93
N LEU A 62 -18.09 7.96 -2.41
CA LEU A 62 -17.26 8.62 -3.42
C LEU A 62 -18.02 8.79 -4.73
N ASN A 63 -18.82 7.82 -5.14
CA ASN A 63 -19.64 7.90 -6.34
C ASN A 63 -20.74 8.98 -6.22
N TYR A 64 -21.27 9.20 -5.02
CA TYR A 64 -22.19 10.31 -4.76
C TYR A 64 -21.51 11.68 -4.90
N LEU A 65 -20.26 11.82 -4.42
CA LEU A 65 -19.52 13.08 -4.43
C LEU A 65 -18.82 13.37 -5.77
N TYR A 66 -18.21 12.34 -6.38
CA TYR A 66 -17.44 12.41 -7.61
C TYR A 66 -17.50 11.08 -8.39
N PRO A 67 -18.54 10.88 -9.23
CA PRO A 67 -18.77 9.63 -9.96
C PRO A 67 -17.60 9.17 -10.83
N ASP A 68 -16.99 10.09 -11.58
CA ASP A 68 -15.90 9.73 -12.51
C ASP A 68 -14.72 9.12 -11.74
N ALA A 69 -14.29 9.79 -10.67
CA ALA A 69 -13.19 9.29 -9.84
C ALA A 69 -13.53 7.96 -9.16
N ALA A 70 -14.77 7.75 -8.73
CA ALA A 70 -15.20 6.50 -8.11
C ALA A 70 -15.03 5.31 -9.05
N GLY A 71 -15.51 5.43 -10.30
CA GLY A 71 -15.35 4.38 -11.32
C GLY A 71 -13.89 4.08 -11.61
N PHE A 72 -13.07 5.10 -11.81
CA PHE A 72 -11.63 4.93 -12.07
C PHE A 72 -10.90 4.27 -10.90
N LEU A 73 -11.16 4.68 -9.66
CA LEU A 73 -10.50 4.11 -8.47
C LEU A 73 -10.94 2.67 -8.23
N ASP A 74 -12.21 2.35 -8.42
CA ASP A 74 -12.71 0.99 -8.27
C ASP A 74 -12.06 0.04 -9.28
N GLU A 75 -11.99 0.43 -10.56
CA GLU A 75 -11.29 -0.34 -11.58
C GLU A 75 -9.80 -0.48 -11.25
N LYS A 76 -9.15 0.61 -10.84
CA LYS A 76 -7.72 0.63 -10.48
C LYS A 76 -7.42 -0.33 -9.34
N PHE A 77 -8.22 -0.33 -8.26
CA PHE A 77 -8.05 -1.25 -7.14
C PHE A 77 -8.30 -2.71 -7.55
N LYS A 78 -9.35 -2.96 -8.36
CA LYS A 78 -9.64 -4.30 -8.88
C LYS A 78 -8.50 -4.84 -9.74
N VAL A 79 -7.93 -4.00 -10.61
CA VAL A 79 -6.78 -4.38 -11.44
C VAL A 79 -5.56 -4.64 -10.58
N GLY A 80 -5.21 -3.72 -9.68
CA GLY A 80 -4.05 -3.87 -8.78
C GLY A 80 -4.14 -5.09 -7.87
N TYR A 81 -5.33 -5.42 -7.38
CA TYR A 81 -5.56 -6.59 -6.53
C TYR A 81 -5.54 -7.89 -7.34
N ASN A 82 -6.22 -7.94 -8.49
CA ASN A 82 -6.45 -9.18 -9.25
C ASN A 82 -5.36 -9.52 -10.27
N LEU A 83 -4.48 -8.58 -10.61
CA LEU A 83 -3.41 -8.80 -11.58
C LEU A 83 -2.63 -10.07 -11.25
N THR A 84 -2.53 -10.98 -12.22
CA THR A 84 -1.73 -12.20 -12.11
C THR A 84 -1.35 -12.71 -13.48
N TYR A 85 -0.12 -13.19 -13.60
CA TYR A 85 0.35 -13.93 -14.79
C TYR A 85 0.39 -15.43 -14.53
N TYR A 86 -0.15 -15.88 -13.39
CA TYR A 86 -0.04 -17.26 -12.89
C TYR A 86 1.41 -17.77 -12.84
N THR A 87 2.35 -16.87 -12.51
CA THR A 87 3.78 -17.18 -12.39
C THR A 87 4.30 -16.87 -10.99
N LEU A 88 5.32 -17.61 -10.58
CA LEU A 88 6.12 -17.31 -9.39
C LEU A 88 7.58 -17.66 -9.69
N GLY A 89 8.39 -16.64 -10.00
CA GLY A 89 9.77 -16.80 -10.41
C GLY A 89 9.88 -17.63 -11.71
N PRO A 90 10.58 -18.78 -11.70
CA PRO A 90 10.64 -19.65 -12.87
C PRO A 90 9.38 -20.51 -13.07
N LYS A 91 8.50 -20.61 -12.06
CA LYS A 91 7.32 -21.48 -12.12
C LYS A 91 6.14 -20.80 -12.83
N THR A 92 5.39 -21.57 -13.60
CA THR A 92 4.18 -21.16 -14.33
C THR A 92 2.98 -21.99 -13.89
N ASN A 93 1.77 -21.55 -14.23
CA ASN A 93 0.50 -22.17 -13.84
C ASN A 93 0.31 -22.30 -12.32
N ILE A 94 0.75 -21.28 -11.58
CA ILE A 94 0.59 -21.20 -10.12
C ILE A 94 -0.48 -20.18 -9.78
N ASP A 95 -1.45 -20.58 -8.95
CA ASP A 95 -2.36 -19.62 -8.34
C ASP A 95 -1.62 -18.80 -7.27
N THR A 96 -1.46 -17.51 -7.54
CA THR A 96 -0.79 -16.56 -6.64
C THR A 96 -1.74 -15.80 -5.73
N SER A 97 -3.05 -16.08 -5.81
CA SER A 97 -4.08 -15.38 -5.02
C SER A 97 -3.81 -15.38 -3.51
N PRO A 98 -3.35 -16.49 -2.88
CA PRO A 98 -2.97 -16.47 -1.46
C PRO A 98 -1.85 -15.48 -1.15
N PHE A 99 -0.80 -15.45 -1.98
CA PHE A 99 0.33 -14.52 -1.80
C PHE A 99 -0.10 -13.06 -1.98
N ARG A 100 -0.85 -12.75 -3.05
CA ARG A 100 -1.36 -11.41 -3.33
C ARG A 100 -2.24 -10.89 -2.20
N ARG A 101 -3.18 -11.71 -1.72
CA ARG A 101 -4.04 -11.37 -0.57
C ARG A 101 -3.23 -11.14 0.71
N ALA A 102 -2.19 -11.94 0.96
CA ALA A 102 -1.30 -11.73 2.10
C ALA A 102 -0.53 -10.40 2.00
N VAL A 103 -0.04 -10.02 0.81
CA VAL A 103 0.59 -8.72 0.57
C VAL A 103 -0.40 -7.58 0.86
N TRP A 104 -1.58 -7.63 0.24
CA TRP A 104 -2.61 -6.60 0.39
C TRP A 104 -3.04 -6.41 1.85
N ASN A 105 -3.37 -7.49 2.54
CA ASN A 105 -3.82 -7.45 3.93
C ASN A 105 -2.69 -7.06 4.89
N TYR A 106 -1.44 -7.40 4.57
CA TYR A 106 -0.30 -6.91 5.34
C TYR A 106 -0.16 -5.39 5.23
N ILE A 107 -0.28 -4.82 4.02
CA ILE A 107 -0.22 -3.36 3.80
C ILE A 107 -1.37 -2.68 4.54
N GLN A 108 -2.61 -3.15 4.40
CA GLN A 108 -3.74 -2.56 5.12
C GLN A 108 -3.59 -2.65 6.64
N SER A 109 -3.01 -3.74 7.16
CA SER A 109 -2.73 -3.88 8.60
C SER A 109 -1.66 -2.91 9.11
N ILE A 110 -0.70 -2.49 8.26
CA ILE A 110 0.27 -1.43 8.59
C ILE A 110 -0.48 -0.12 8.84
N TYR A 111 -1.56 0.14 8.09
CA TYR A 111 -2.45 1.29 8.25
C TYR A 111 -3.56 1.08 9.29
N GLY A 112 -3.49 0.02 10.11
CA GLY A 112 -4.45 -0.21 11.18
C GLY A 112 -5.80 -0.79 10.76
N ILE A 113 -5.96 -1.17 9.47
CA ILE A 113 -7.15 -1.81 8.93
C ILE A 113 -7.01 -3.34 9.06
N ARG A 114 -7.94 -3.98 9.76
CA ARG A 114 -7.95 -5.44 9.95
C ARG A 114 -9.20 -6.09 9.39
N HIS A 115 -8.99 -7.18 8.67
CA HIS A 115 -10.01 -8.06 8.08
C HIS A 115 -10.26 -9.24 9.01
N ASP A 116 -11.43 -9.30 9.63
CA ASP A 116 -11.74 -10.30 10.66
C ASP A 116 -11.93 -11.71 10.07
N ASP A 117 -12.30 -11.81 8.80
CA ASP A 117 -12.43 -13.05 8.03
C ASP A 117 -11.08 -13.56 7.50
N TYR A 118 -9.98 -12.81 7.69
CA TYR A 118 -8.66 -13.17 7.20
C TYR A 118 -7.73 -13.73 8.29
N ASN A 119 -7.14 -14.90 8.02
CA ASN A 119 -6.16 -15.50 8.91
C ASN A 119 -4.76 -14.85 8.76
N TYR A 120 -4.46 -13.85 9.59
CA TYR A 120 -3.16 -13.16 9.61
C TYR A 120 -1.93 -14.04 9.91
N ARG A 121 -2.11 -15.31 10.29
CA ARG A 121 -1.00 -16.27 10.30
C ARG A 121 -0.41 -16.47 8.90
N GLU A 122 -1.24 -16.40 7.85
CA GLU A 122 -0.83 -16.54 6.46
C GLU A 122 0.21 -15.50 6.04
N VAL A 123 0.10 -14.26 6.52
CA VAL A 123 1.11 -13.20 6.27
C VAL A 123 2.50 -13.64 6.73
N ASN A 124 2.59 -14.33 7.87
CA ASN A 124 3.88 -14.81 8.39
C ASN A 124 4.40 -16.06 7.67
N ILE A 125 3.51 -16.84 7.06
CA ILE A 125 3.85 -18.03 6.28
C ILE A 125 4.33 -17.62 4.87
N LEU A 126 3.62 -16.67 4.24
CA LEU A 126 3.81 -16.32 2.83
C LEU A 126 4.79 -15.16 2.62
N LEU A 127 4.91 -14.24 3.58
CA LEU A 127 5.82 -13.09 3.47
C LEU A 127 7.02 -13.24 4.40
N GLU A 128 8.19 -13.46 3.78
CA GLU A 128 9.47 -13.46 4.45
C GLU A 128 9.75 -12.12 5.17
N ARG A 129 10.60 -12.13 6.19
CA ARG A 129 10.90 -10.94 7.00
C ARG A 129 11.42 -9.78 6.15
N GLN A 130 12.33 -10.05 5.23
CA GLN A 130 12.92 -9.03 4.35
C GLN A 130 11.86 -8.40 3.44
N LEU A 131 10.92 -9.20 2.92
CA LEU A 131 9.80 -8.71 2.11
C LEU A 131 8.87 -7.84 2.96
N LYS A 132 8.55 -8.22 4.19
CA LYS A 132 7.75 -7.40 5.10
C LYS A 132 8.41 -6.06 5.41
N CYS A 133 9.71 -6.07 5.71
CA CYS A 133 10.48 -4.85 5.92
C CYS A 133 10.47 -3.96 4.67
N PHE A 134 10.66 -4.53 3.48
CA PHE A 134 10.62 -3.79 2.23
C PHE A 134 9.25 -3.17 1.95
N ILE A 135 8.17 -3.93 2.11
CA ILE A 135 6.79 -3.44 1.95
C ILE A 135 6.52 -2.30 2.94
N LYS A 136 6.93 -2.44 4.21
CA LYS A 136 6.73 -1.39 5.22
C LYS A 136 7.51 -0.11 4.90
N HIS A 137 8.77 -0.22 4.43
CA HIS A 137 9.53 0.97 4.01
C HIS A 137 8.87 1.65 2.80
N LEU A 138 8.51 0.91 1.75
CA LEU A 138 7.82 1.50 0.60
C LEU A 138 6.49 2.15 0.97
N ALA A 139 5.73 1.53 1.87
CA ALA A 139 4.43 2.02 2.27
C ALA A 139 4.53 3.27 3.16
N CYS A 140 5.50 3.35 4.06
CA CYS A 140 5.54 4.35 5.13
C CYS A 140 6.67 5.39 5.02
N PHE A 141 7.79 5.00 4.41
CA PHE A 141 9.03 5.79 4.31
C PHE A 141 9.69 5.59 2.91
N PRO A 142 8.96 5.83 1.81
CA PRO A 142 9.46 5.55 0.46
C PRO A 142 10.78 6.27 0.14
N GLU A 143 11.00 7.47 0.69
CA GLU A 143 12.22 8.27 0.59
C GLU A 143 13.46 7.57 1.15
N LEU A 144 13.29 6.67 2.11
CA LEU A 144 14.37 5.91 2.72
C LEU A 144 14.64 4.58 2.03
N THR A 145 13.91 4.22 0.97
CA THR A 145 14.03 2.90 0.33
C THR A 145 15.27 2.83 -0.56
N PRO A 146 16.34 2.12 -0.15
CA PRO A 146 17.57 2.07 -0.91
C PRO A 146 17.41 1.16 -2.14
N LYS A 147 18.09 1.49 -3.25
CA LYS A 147 18.13 0.62 -4.45
C LYS A 147 18.65 -0.79 -4.18
N HIS A 148 19.51 -0.97 -3.18
CA HIS A 148 20.03 -2.28 -2.82
C HIS A 148 18.96 -3.20 -2.24
N ASP A 149 17.93 -2.65 -1.58
CA ASP A 149 16.80 -3.42 -1.04
C ASP A 149 15.96 -4.03 -2.17
N PHE A 150 15.78 -3.29 -3.27
CA PHE A 150 15.10 -3.85 -4.44
C PHE A 150 15.83 -5.09 -5.00
N ARG A 151 17.17 -5.11 -4.97
CA ARG A 151 17.96 -6.25 -5.49
C ARG A 151 18.05 -7.40 -4.49
N SER A 152 18.16 -7.11 -3.20
CA SER A 152 18.40 -8.11 -2.13
C SER A 152 17.14 -8.83 -1.66
N VAL A 153 15.97 -8.21 -1.81
CA VAL A 153 14.65 -8.73 -1.40
C VAL A 153 14.04 -9.62 -2.49
N MET A 154 13.13 -10.53 -2.13
CA MET A 154 12.42 -11.44 -3.05
C MET A 154 13.39 -12.24 -3.93
N LYS A 155 14.34 -12.95 -3.30
CA LYS A 155 15.29 -13.81 -4.02
C LYS A 155 14.51 -14.89 -4.77
N GLY A 156 14.68 -14.96 -6.08
CA GLY A 156 13.95 -15.89 -6.95
C GLY A 156 12.77 -15.28 -7.70
N PHE A 157 12.35 -14.05 -7.38
CA PHE A 157 11.36 -13.31 -8.15
C PHE A 157 12.03 -12.62 -9.34
N ARG A 158 11.31 -12.52 -10.45
CA ARG A 158 11.68 -11.69 -11.60
C ARG A 158 11.53 -10.21 -11.25
N ALA A 159 12.26 -9.35 -11.95
CA ALA A 159 12.13 -7.89 -11.77
C ALA A 159 10.69 -7.40 -11.97
N SER A 160 9.95 -7.97 -12.93
CA SER A 160 8.52 -7.67 -13.15
C SER A 160 7.65 -8.03 -11.95
N GLU A 161 7.92 -9.14 -11.26
CA GLU A 161 7.18 -9.55 -10.06
C GLU A 161 7.50 -8.64 -8.87
N LYS A 162 8.73 -8.11 -8.79
CA LYS A 162 9.07 -7.09 -7.79
C LYS A 162 8.31 -5.78 -8.03
N VAL A 163 8.22 -5.34 -9.29
CA VAL A 163 7.40 -4.18 -9.69
C VAL A 163 5.92 -4.43 -9.39
N HIS A 164 5.44 -5.65 -9.63
CA HIS A 164 4.07 -6.02 -9.29
C HIS A 164 3.79 -5.86 -7.79
N VAL A 165 4.70 -6.27 -6.90
CA VAL A 165 4.55 -6.00 -5.46
C VAL A 165 4.51 -4.50 -5.16
N ILE A 166 5.31 -3.68 -5.86
CA ILE A 166 5.27 -2.21 -5.69
C ILE A 166 3.91 -1.63 -6.10
N ILE A 167 3.33 -2.11 -7.21
CA ILE A 167 1.96 -1.74 -7.62
C ILE A 167 0.98 -2.08 -6.50
N MET A 168 1.04 -3.30 -5.95
CA MET A 168 0.18 -3.68 -4.83
C MET A 168 0.34 -2.78 -3.60
N VAL A 169 1.58 -2.37 -3.28
CA VAL A 169 1.86 -1.42 -2.20
C VAL A 169 1.19 -0.07 -2.46
N ALA A 170 1.34 0.48 -3.65
CA ALA A 170 0.76 1.77 -4.01
C ALA A 170 -0.78 1.73 -3.96
N GLU A 171 -1.39 0.68 -4.52
CA GLU A 171 -2.86 0.56 -4.56
C GLU A 171 -3.47 0.28 -3.19
N ALA A 172 -2.91 -0.64 -2.41
CA ALA A 172 -3.43 -0.96 -1.09
C ALA A 172 -3.27 0.21 -0.11
N ARG A 173 -2.16 0.97 -0.22
CA ARG A 173 -1.94 2.21 0.53
C ARG A 173 -3.00 3.25 0.18
N LEU A 174 -3.18 3.54 -1.10
CA LEU A 174 -4.16 4.53 -1.56
C LEU A 174 -5.58 4.15 -1.11
N GLN A 175 -5.95 2.86 -1.22
CA GLN A 175 -7.27 2.41 -0.75
C GLN A 175 -7.44 2.65 0.77
N ALA A 176 -6.42 2.34 1.58
CA ALA A 176 -6.49 2.58 3.03
C ALA A 176 -6.66 4.06 3.37
N GLU A 177 -5.88 4.94 2.73
CA GLU A 177 -5.96 6.40 2.94
C GLU A 177 -7.34 6.95 2.55
N ILE A 178 -7.87 6.52 1.40
CA ILE A 178 -9.22 6.93 0.95
C ILE A 178 -10.30 6.43 1.90
N LEU A 179 -10.20 5.20 2.41
CA LEU A 179 -11.17 4.67 3.37
C LEU A 179 -11.25 5.53 4.64
N TYR A 180 -10.11 5.94 5.19
CA TYR A 180 -10.08 6.86 6.33
C TYR A 180 -10.72 8.21 5.99
N ALA A 181 -10.35 8.81 4.86
CA ALA A 181 -10.90 10.11 4.44
C ALA A 181 -12.43 10.04 4.23
N MET A 182 -12.91 9.01 3.53
CA MET A 182 -14.33 8.82 3.23
C MET A 182 -15.14 8.53 4.50
N ARG A 183 -14.59 7.72 5.42
CA ARG A 183 -15.22 7.50 6.73
C ARG A 183 -15.40 8.82 7.49
N THR A 184 -14.37 9.65 7.56
CA THR A 184 -14.45 10.96 8.24
C THR A 184 -15.51 11.86 7.59
N LEU A 185 -15.60 11.89 6.26
CA LEU A 185 -16.65 12.62 5.55
C LEU A 185 -18.05 12.09 5.85
N MET A 186 -18.21 10.77 5.95
CA MET A 186 -19.49 10.16 6.34
C MET A 186 -19.88 10.51 7.77
N GLU A 187 -18.95 10.50 8.71
CA GLU A 187 -19.20 10.88 10.10
C GLU A 187 -19.56 12.37 10.21
N TYR A 188 -18.89 13.23 9.46
CA TYR A 188 -19.21 14.66 9.40
C TYR A 188 -20.61 14.93 8.83
N THR A 189 -20.98 14.28 7.72
CA THR A 189 -22.30 14.48 7.10
C THR A 189 -23.44 14.03 8.03
N LYS A 190 -23.24 12.96 8.81
CA LYS A 190 -24.19 12.52 9.85
C LYS A 190 -24.35 13.52 10.99
N LEU A 191 -23.30 14.24 11.37
CA LEU A 191 -23.34 15.24 12.44
C LEU A 191 -23.97 16.57 12.00
N SER A 192 -23.97 16.85 10.69
CA SER A 192 -24.55 18.06 10.11
C SER A 192 -26.03 17.94 9.69
N ALA A 193 -26.63 16.76 9.83
CA ALA A 193 -28.02 16.45 9.50
C ALA A 193 -28.90 16.42 10.76
#